data_AF-A0A0F2PAU6-F1
#
_entry.id   AF-A0A0F2PAU6-F1
#
_cell.length_a   1.000
_cell.length_b   1.000
_cell.length_c   1.000
_cell.angle_alpha   90.00
_cell.angle_beta   90.00
_cell.angle_gamma   90.00
#
_symmetry.space_group_name_H-M   'P 1'
#
loop_
_entity.id
_entity.type
_entity.pdbx_description
1 polymer ?
#
loop_
_entity_poly.entity_id
_entity_poly.type
_entity_poly.pdbx_seq_one_letter_code
_entity_poly.pdbx_strand_id
1 'polypeptide(L)'
;MLIHAPTPRFYITSPALTAKQLGPIVRSHWAIENSLHWVMDMVFRDDECRIRTEHAPANFTTLKPMAHNLIRKAPGKDSLRLRRKVAAWDDDFLASIIAR
;
A
#
# COMPACT_ATOMS: atom_id res chain seq x y z
N MET A 1 -3.10 8.81 32.78
CA MET A 1 -3.39 8.21 31.46
C MET A 1 -4.89 8.01 31.37
N LEU A 2 -5.60 8.96 30.77
CA LEU A 2 -7.07 8.95 30.71
C LEU A 2 -7.53 7.94 29.64
N ILE A 3 -8.18 6.88 30.10
CA ILE A 3 -8.89 5.93 29.25
C ILE A 3 -10.11 6.69 28.70
N HIS A 4 -10.02 7.17 27.46
CA HIS A 4 -11.16 7.78 26.80
C HIS A 4 -12.25 6.70 26.63
N ALA A 5 -13.48 7.02 27.01
CA ALA A 5 -14.62 6.15 26.75
C ALA A 5 -14.70 5.82 25.25
N PRO A 6 -15.08 4.59 24.86
CA PRO A 6 -15.18 4.22 23.46
C PRO A 6 -16.17 5.15 22.75
N THR A 7 -15.67 5.86 21.73
CA THR A 7 -16.51 6.76 20.93
C THR A 7 -17.37 5.94 19.96
N PRO A 8 -18.68 6.20 19.87
CA PRO A 8 -19.52 5.54 18.88
C PRO A 8 -19.05 5.93 17.47
N ARG A 9 -18.97 4.93 16.58
CA ARG A 9 -18.63 5.13 15.16
C ARG A 9 -19.86 4.83 14.31
N PHE A 10 -20.22 5.78 13.45
CA PHE A 10 -21.34 5.64 12.52
C PHE A 10 -20.80 5.34 11.12
N TYR A 11 -21.49 4.44 10.40
CA TYR A 11 -21.11 4.02 9.05
C TYR A 11 -22.29 4.21 8.11
N ILE A 12 -22.02 4.76 6.93
CA ILE A 12 -23.00 4.89 5.84
C ILE A 12 -22.55 3.93 4.74
N THR A 13 -23.49 3.14 4.22
CA THR A 13 -23.21 2.18 3.16
C THR A 13 -24.42 2.09 2.24
N SER A 14 -24.18 1.89 0.94
CA SER A 14 -25.24 1.76 -0.05
C SER A 14 -26.05 0.45 0.09
N PRO A 15 -25.44 -0.74 0.27
CA PRO A 15 -26.18 -1.96 0.54
C PRO A 15 -26.72 -2.01 1.97
N ALA A 16 -27.95 -2.52 2.13
CA ALA A 16 -28.52 -2.80 3.44
C ALA A 16 -27.84 -4.04 4.07
N LEU A 17 -26.82 -3.81 4.91
CA LEU A 17 -26.06 -4.85 5.59
C LEU A 17 -26.32 -4.82 7.10
N THR A 18 -26.40 -6.00 7.71
CA THR A 18 -26.44 -6.09 9.18
C THR A 18 -25.09 -5.68 9.77
N ALA A 19 -25.08 -5.20 11.02
CA ALA A 19 -23.84 -4.86 11.73
C ALA A 19 -22.83 -6.02 11.78
N LYS A 20 -23.33 -7.27 11.88
CA LYS A 20 -22.51 -8.49 11.87
C LYS A 20 -21.80 -8.71 10.53
N GLN A 21 -22.44 -8.34 9.42
CA GLN A 21 -21.85 -8.43 8.07
C GLN A 21 -20.93 -7.24 7.78
N LEU A 22 -21.31 -6.04 8.19
CA LEU A 22 -20.54 -4.81 7.92
C LEU A 22 -19.25 -4.73 8.75
N GLY A 23 -19.26 -5.19 9.99
CA GLY A 23 -18.11 -5.10 10.91
C GLY A 23 -16.81 -5.70 10.33
N PRO A 24 -16.81 -6.94 9.80
CA PRO A 24 -15.64 -7.51 9.13
C PRO A 24 -15.17 -6.70 7.92
N ILE A 25 -16.09 -6.17 7.10
CA ILE A 25 -15.76 -5.38 5.90
C ILE A 25 -15.01 -4.10 6.31
N VAL A 26 -15.56 -3.36 7.27
CA VAL A 26 -14.94 -2.14 7.81
C VAL A 26 -13.55 -2.43 8.36
N ARG A 27 -13.38 -3.53 9.11
CA ARG A 27 -12.06 -3.92 9.64
C ARG A 27 -11.10 -4.32 8.52
N SER A 28 -11.58 -5.01 7.50
CA SER A 28 -10.77 -5.41 6.34
C SER A 28 -10.30 -4.21 5.52
N HIS A 29 -11.08 -3.12 5.50
CA HIS A 29 -10.68 -1.89 4.82
C HIS A 29 -9.39 -1.30 5.43
N TRP A 30 -9.16 -1.46 6.73
CA TRP A 30 -7.92 -1.05 7.39
C TRP A 30 -6.68 -1.81 6.91
N ALA A 31 -6.85 -2.94 6.22
CA ALA A 31 -5.73 -3.63 5.58
C ALA A 31 -5.10 -2.80 4.45
N ILE A 32 -5.83 -1.86 3.84
CA ILE A 32 -5.29 -0.95 2.82
C ILE A 32 -4.22 -0.06 3.43
N GLU A 33 -4.51 0.55 4.59
CA GLU A 33 -3.56 1.40 5.31
C GLU A 33 -2.29 0.63 5.67
N ASN A 34 -2.46 -0.54 6.28
CA ASN A 34 -1.33 -1.34 6.75
C ASN A 34 -0.50 -1.97 5.61
N SER A 35 -1.16 -2.37 4.51
CA SER A 35 -0.51 -3.14 3.45
C SER A 35 -0.04 -2.30 2.27
N LEU A 36 -0.65 -1.13 2.05
CA LEU A 36 -0.32 -0.25 0.93
C LEU A 36 0.26 1.08 1.41
N HIS A 37 -0.48 1.87 2.20
CA HIS A 37 -0.05 3.22 2.59
C HIS A 37 1.23 3.21 3.41
N TRP A 38 1.29 2.40 4.46
CA TRP A 38 2.51 2.28 5.27
C TRP A 38 3.73 1.85 4.43
N VAL A 39 3.53 0.95 3.46
CA VAL A 39 4.61 0.52 2.55
C VAL A 39 5.03 1.67 1.62
N MET A 40 4.07 2.46 1.16
CA MET A 40 4.32 3.65 0.34
C MET A 40 5.21 4.65 1.09
N ASP A 41 4.88 4.90 2.36
CA ASP A 41 5.63 5.85 3.19
C ASP A 41 7.01 5.29 3.55
N MET A 42 7.09 4.05 4.01
CA MET A 42 8.35 3.50 4.56
C MET A 42 9.29 2.93 3.50
N VAL A 43 8.76 2.29 2.45
CA VAL A 43 9.56 1.63 1.42
C VAL A 43 9.80 2.54 0.22
N PHE A 44 8.80 3.34 -0.17
CA PHE A 44 8.87 4.26 -1.31
C PHE A 44 9.11 5.72 -0.92
N ARG A 45 9.10 6.05 0.38
CA ARG A 45 9.37 7.41 0.91
C ARG A 45 8.44 8.44 0.29
N ASP A 46 7.16 8.09 0.19
CA ASP A 46 6.16 8.92 -0.49
C ASP A 46 5.91 10.24 0.25
N ASP A 47 5.84 10.20 1.59
CA ASP A 47 5.79 11.40 2.45
C ASP A 47 6.94 12.39 2.19
N GLU A 48 8.13 11.85 1.88
CA GLU A 48 9.32 12.67 1.61
C GLU A 48 9.44 13.10 0.15
N CYS A 49 8.56 12.61 -0.74
CA CYS A 49 8.64 12.83 -2.17
C CYS A 49 8.33 14.30 -2.52
N ARG A 50 9.28 14.98 -3.16
CA ARG A 50 9.17 16.40 -3.55
C ARG A 50 8.77 16.62 -5.01
N ILE A 51 8.33 15.58 -5.70
CA ILE A 51 7.89 15.67 -7.10
C ILE A 51 6.59 16.49 -7.15
N ARG A 52 6.59 17.61 -7.87
CA ARG A 52 5.44 18.54 -7.98
C ARG A 52 5.20 19.12 -9.37
N THR A 53 5.92 18.64 -10.38
CA THR A 53 5.96 19.25 -11.72
C THR A 53 5.19 18.40 -12.73
N GLU A 54 4.41 19.06 -13.60
CA GLU A 54 3.60 18.43 -14.65
C GLU A 54 2.77 17.23 -14.15
N HIS A 55 2.75 16.15 -14.93
CA HIS A 55 2.04 14.90 -14.63
C HIS A 55 2.80 13.97 -13.67
N ALA A 56 4.00 14.36 -13.22
CA ALA A 56 4.83 13.47 -12.41
C ALA A 56 4.17 13.05 -11.09
N PRO A 57 3.45 13.90 -10.33
CA PRO A 57 2.72 13.46 -9.14
C PRO A 57 1.69 12.36 -9.45
N ALA A 58 0.82 12.58 -10.44
CA ALA A 58 -0.21 11.62 -10.82
C ALA A 58 0.38 10.30 -11.34
N ASN A 59 1.45 10.37 -12.14
CA ASN A 59 2.15 9.21 -12.64
C ASN A 59 2.74 8.39 -11.49
N PHE A 60 3.41 9.02 -10.53
CA PHE A 60 4.05 8.33 -9.42
C PHE A 60 3.05 7.75 -8.42
N THR A 61 1.91 8.42 -8.17
CA THR A 61 0.80 7.86 -7.39
C THR A 61 0.28 6.55 -7.98
N THR A 62 0.42 6.36 -9.29
CA THR A 62 0.00 5.13 -9.98
C THR A 62 1.13 4.10 -10.08
N LEU A 63 2.34 4.54 -10.43
CA LEU A 63 3.50 3.66 -10.68
C LEU A 63 4.02 3.00 -9.39
N LYS A 64 4.05 3.71 -8.26
CA LYS A 64 4.60 3.14 -7.01
C LYS A 64 3.75 1.95 -6.50
N PRO A 65 2.40 2.02 -6.44
CA PRO A 65 1.58 0.84 -6.12
C PRO A 65 1.77 -0.32 -7.09
N MET A 66 1.90 -0.05 -8.40
CA MET A 66 2.19 -1.08 -9.40
C MET A 66 3.53 -1.78 -9.11
N ALA A 67 4.59 -1.01 -8.90
CA ALA A 67 5.91 -1.55 -8.55
C ALA A 67 5.87 -2.36 -7.24
N HIS A 68 5.15 -1.88 -6.23
CA HIS A 68 4.95 -2.63 -4.97
C HIS A 68 4.30 -4.00 -5.22
N ASN A 69 3.26 -4.05 -6.05
CA ASN A 69 2.57 -5.30 -6.38
C ASN A 69 3.48 -6.32 -7.09
N LEU A 70 4.35 -5.87 -8.01
CA LEU A 70 5.32 -6.73 -8.69
C LEU A 70 6.36 -7.27 -7.70
N ILE A 71 6.98 -6.38 -6.92
CA ILE A 71 8.04 -6.74 -5.97
C ILE A 71 7.53 -7.68 -4.86
N ARG A 72 6.29 -7.48 -4.40
CA ARG A 72 5.66 -8.34 -3.39
C ARG A 72 5.47 -9.78 -3.86
N LYS A 73 5.21 -9.99 -5.16
CA LYS A 73 5.04 -11.32 -5.78
C LYS A 73 6.36 -11.99 -6.17
N ALA A 74 7.49 -11.29 -6.07
CA ALA A 74 8.79 -11.90 -6.33
C ALA A 74 9.07 -13.04 -5.33
N PRO A 75 9.69 -14.15 -5.76
CA PRO A 75 10.08 -15.23 -4.86
C PRO A 75 11.21 -14.79 -3.91
N GLY A 76 11.46 -15.56 -2.86
CA GLY A 76 12.56 -15.33 -1.91
C GLY A 76 12.11 -14.73 -0.58
N LYS A 77 13.07 -14.50 0.32
CA LYS A 77 12.83 -14.06 1.71
C LYS A 77 13.23 -12.60 1.97
N ASP A 78 13.71 -11.92 0.94
CA ASP A 78 14.18 -10.54 1.05
C ASP A 78 13.05 -9.57 1.40
N SER A 79 13.38 -8.57 2.21
CA SER A 79 12.46 -7.48 2.52
C SER A 79 12.04 -6.71 1.26
N LEU A 80 10.87 -6.07 1.28
CA LEU A 80 10.39 -5.24 0.17
C LEU A 80 11.38 -4.13 -0.21
N ARG A 81 12.05 -3.55 0.78
CA ARG A 81 13.09 -2.53 0.56
C ARG A 81 14.31 -3.09 -0.17
N LEU A 82 14.75 -4.29 0.20
CA LEU A 82 15.89 -4.94 -0.46
C LEU A 82 15.52 -5.35 -1.88
N ARG A 83 14.37 -6.00 -2.10
CA ARG A 83 13.92 -6.37 -3.45
C ARG A 83 13.78 -5.17 -4.38
N ARG A 84 13.24 -4.04 -3.87
CA ARG A 84 13.18 -2.77 -4.62
C ARG A 84 14.58 -2.29 -5.01
N LYS A 85 15.56 -2.44 -4.12
CA LYS A 85 16.95 -2.09 -4.40
C LYS A 85 17.55 -3.04 -5.44
N VAL A 86 17.39 -4.36 -5.29
CA VAL A 86 17.90 -5.35 -6.27
C VAL A 86 17.32 -5.08 -7.65
N ALA A 87 16.00 -4.87 -7.77
CA ALA A 87 15.35 -4.51 -9.03
C ALA A 87 15.86 -3.19 -9.67
N ALA A 88 16.57 -2.34 -8.91
CA ALA A 88 17.18 -1.13 -9.44
C ALA A 88 18.65 -1.32 -9.89
N TRP A 89 19.28 -2.46 -9.56
CA TRP A 89 20.70 -2.74 -9.84
C TRP A 89 20.93 -4.02 -10.64
N ASP A 90 19.92 -4.88 -10.78
CA ASP A 90 19.97 -6.15 -11.48
C ASP A 90 18.83 -6.19 -12.51
N ASP A 91 19.19 -5.99 -13.78
CA ASP A 91 18.26 -5.94 -14.91
C ASP A 91 17.61 -7.30 -15.18
N ASP A 92 18.30 -8.42 -14.90
CA ASP A 92 17.76 -9.76 -15.07
C ASP A 92 16.68 -10.02 -14.01
N PHE A 93 16.94 -9.64 -12.76
CA PHE A 93 15.94 -9.69 -11.70
C PHE A 93 14.75 -8.77 -12.01
N LEU A 94 15.00 -7.54 -12.45
CA LEU A 94 13.95 -6.58 -12.85
C LEU A 94 13.08 -7.15 -13.97
N ALA A 95 13.68 -7.70 -15.02
CA ALA A 95 12.98 -8.32 -16.13
C ALA A 95 12.11 -9.49 -15.65
N SER A 96 12.63 -10.32 -14.75
CA SER A 96 11.91 -11.49 -14.21
C SER A 96 10.63 -11.13 -13.45
N ILE A 97 10.56 -9.93 -12.85
CA ILE A 97 9.38 -9.48 -12.10
C ILE A 97 8.42 -8.65 -12.95
N ILE A 98 8.88 -8.06 -14.06
CA ILE A 98 8.03 -7.30 -15.00
C ILE A 98 7.38 -8.20 -16.05
N ALA A 99 8.14 -9.13 -16.64
CA ALA A 99 7.71 -9.94 -17.79
C ALA A 99 6.80 -11.13 -17.42
N ARG A 100 6.08 -11.02 -16.30
CA ARG A 100 5.24 -12.09 -15.75
C ARG A 100 3.80 -12.04 -16.23
#